data_AF-A0A6Y2X5S0-F1
#
_entry.id   AF-A0A6Y2X5S0-F1
#
_cell.length_a   1.000
_cell.length_b   1.000
_cell.length_c   1.000
_cell.angle_alpha   90.00
_cell.angle_beta   90.00
_cell.angle_gamma   90.00
#
_symmetry.space_group_name_H-M   'P 1'
#
loop_
_entity.id
_entity.type
_entity.pdbx_description
1 polymer ?
#
loop_
_entity_poly.entity_id
_entity_poly.type
_entity_poly.pdbx_seq_one_letter_code
_entity_poly.pdbx_strand_id
1 'polypeptide(L)'
;MPQSGVSTYGLNTADTPVFPDIPEHAPNPSRLRLAHDSLAINSEFRLEPECVVEYLISGAGGIDPDTEIDDDTYDECYDELSSVLQNAYTQSETFRRLMNYAYEKELHDVEQRWLLGAGEAFETTVTQEHFKLSEGRKVICLNLDDSDDSYTEHYESNEGRQLFDTKRSFIHEVVHALTHLQDKEENHPRGPVVEYTNIILKEMGHPSPPRMVYIFNK
;
A
#
# COMPACT_ATOMS: atom_id res chain seq x y z
N MET A 1 60.61 -4.08 -18.06
CA MET A 1 59.79 -3.82 -16.86
C MET A 1 59.58 -2.32 -16.80
N PRO A 2 58.37 -1.84 -17.12
CA PRO A 2 57.52 -1.36 -16.05
C PRO A 2 56.03 -1.72 -16.18
N GLN A 3 55.50 -2.14 -15.02
CA GLN A 3 54.20 -1.90 -14.40
C GLN A 3 52.94 -1.81 -15.27
N SER A 4 52.19 -2.91 -15.20
CA SER A 4 50.74 -3.03 -15.23
C SER A 4 50.00 -1.90 -14.51
N GLY A 5 49.30 -1.07 -15.27
CA GLY A 5 48.19 -0.25 -14.78
C GLY A 5 46.88 -0.81 -15.34
N VAL A 6 46.27 -1.76 -14.63
CA VAL A 6 44.85 -2.07 -14.86
C VAL A 6 44.09 -0.89 -14.32
N SER A 7 43.62 -0.03 -15.22
CA SER A 7 42.75 1.06 -14.84
C SER A 7 41.37 0.51 -14.52
N THR A 8 41.05 0.45 -13.24
CA THR A 8 39.68 0.33 -12.76
C THR A 8 38.99 1.69 -12.89
N TYR A 9 38.83 2.17 -14.13
CA TYR A 9 37.90 3.25 -14.39
C TYR A 9 36.49 2.70 -14.18
N GLY A 10 35.99 2.99 -12.98
CA GLY A 10 34.57 3.14 -12.64
C GLY A 10 33.66 2.09 -13.25
N LEU A 11 33.46 1.00 -12.52
CA LEU A 11 32.16 0.34 -12.52
C LEU A 11 31.11 1.44 -12.34
N ASN A 12 30.37 1.75 -13.41
CA ASN A 12 29.19 2.59 -13.34
C ASN A 12 28.28 1.96 -12.27
N THR A 13 28.28 2.55 -11.07
CA THR A 13 27.15 2.44 -10.16
C THR A 13 25.99 3.06 -10.94
N ALA A 14 25.18 2.21 -11.57
CA ALA A 14 23.95 2.65 -12.20
C ALA A 14 23.23 3.54 -11.19
N ASP A 15 22.99 4.80 -11.57
CA ASP A 15 22.24 5.75 -10.77
C ASP A 15 20.93 5.08 -10.37
N THR A 16 20.80 4.67 -9.11
CA THR A 16 19.55 4.12 -8.60
C THR A 16 18.50 5.21 -8.79
N PRO A 17 17.40 4.95 -9.53
CA PRO A 17 16.38 5.95 -9.74
C PRO A 17 15.90 6.46 -8.38
N VAL A 18 16.05 7.76 -8.14
CA VAL A 18 15.52 8.41 -6.93
C VAL A 18 14.06 8.71 -7.23
N PHE A 19 13.16 7.88 -6.72
CA PHE A 19 11.72 8.11 -6.82
C PHE A 19 11.27 9.27 -5.93
N PRO A 20 10.10 9.87 -6.21
CA PRO A 20 9.55 10.95 -5.39
C PRO A 20 9.45 10.57 -3.91
N ASP A 21 9.70 11.55 -3.05
CA ASP A 21 9.51 11.46 -1.60
C ASP A 21 8.97 12.81 -1.09
N ILE A 22 8.51 12.84 0.16
CA ILE A 22 8.02 14.07 0.79
C ILE A 22 9.00 14.59 1.86
N PRO A 23 9.02 15.91 2.15
CA PRO A 23 9.95 16.50 3.11
C PRO A 23 9.92 15.86 4.51
N GLU A 24 8.75 15.37 4.93
CA GLU A 24 8.53 14.73 6.23
C GLU A 24 9.31 13.42 6.41
N HIS A 25 9.68 12.74 5.32
CA HIS A 25 10.42 11.49 5.35
C HIS A 25 11.95 11.70 5.32
N ALA A 26 12.41 12.81 4.74
CA ALA A 26 13.84 13.08 4.49
C ALA A 26 14.77 12.89 5.70
N PRO A 27 14.40 13.22 6.96
CA PRO A 27 15.29 13.04 8.10
C PRO A 27 15.63 11.57 8.41
N ASN A 28 14.73 10.64 8.11
CA ASN A 28 14.90 9.21 8.37
C ASN A 28 13.92 8.43 7.48
N PRO A 29 14.20 8.23 6.18
CA PRO A 29 13.29 7.52 5.28
C PRO A 29 13.28 6.02 5.56
N SER A 30 12.16 5.35 5.29
CA SER A 30 12.02 3.90 5.42
C SER A 30 12.99 3.18 4.49
N ARG A 31 13.83 2.30 5.05
CA ARG A 31 14.77 1.49 4.25
C ARG A 31 14.06 0.37 3.51
N LEU A 32 13.03 -0.21 4.12
CA LEU A 32 12.20 -1.23 3.48
C LEU A 32 11.48 -0.66 2.25
N ARG A 33 10.95 0.56 2.34
CA ARG A 33 10.36 1.27 1.18
C ARG A 33 11.39 1.48 0.09
N LEU A 34 12.56 2.06 0.42
CA LEU A 34 13.62 2.32 -0.57
C LEU A 34 14.15 1.03 -1.22
N ALA A 35 14.20 -0.08 -0.47
CA ALA A 35 14.54 -1.38 -1.03
C ALA A 35 13.47 -1.88 -2.00
N HIS A 36 12.19 -1.73 -1.66
CA HIS A 36 11.07 -2.11 -2.55
C HIS A 36 11.01 -1.23 -3.81
N ASP A 37 11.33 0.06 -3.69
CA ASP A 37 11.44 0.99 -4.82
C ASP A 37 12.47 0.51 -5.86
N SER A 38 13.54 -0.19 -5.46
CA SER A 38 14.51 -0.78 -6.39
C SER A 38 13.94 -1.94 -7.24
N LEU A 39 12.80 -2.51 -6.83
CA LEU A 39 12.09 -3.58 -7.52
C LEU A 39 10.94 -3.01 -8.38
N ALA A 40 10.11 -2.16 -7.77
CA ALA A 40 8.94 -1.56 -8.39
C ALA A 40 9.29 -0.25 -9.11
N ILE A 41 9.85 -0.35 -10.32
CA ILE A 41 10.39 0.81 -11.05
C ILE A 41 9.46 1.39 -12.13
N ASN A 42 8.49 0.62 -12.63
CA ASN A 42 7.71 0.99 -13.81
C ASN A 42 6.45 1.81 -13.42
N SER A 43 6.48 3.12 -13.67
CA SER A 43 5.35 4.04 -13.44
C SER A 43 4.50 4.33 -14.69
N GLU A 44 4.71 3.63 -15.80
CA GLU A 44 3.95 3.82 -17.03
C GLU A 44 2.48 3.39 -16.88
N PHE A 45 1.61 4.01 -17.67
CA PHE A 45 0.22 3.60 -17.81
C PHE A 45 0.13 2.32 -18.65
N ARG A 46 0.15 1.16 -17.98
CA ARG A 46 0.13 -0.17 -18.62
C ARG A 46 -1.14 -0.96 -18.37
N LEU A 47 -1.86 -0.60 -17.31
CA LEU A 47 -3.15 -1.17 -16.95
C LEU A 47 -4.23 -0.13 -17.24
N GLU A 48 -5.42 -0.59 -17.60
CA GLU A 48 -6.58 0.29 -17.75
C GLU A 48 -7.05 0.73 -16.35
N PRO A 49 -7.07 2.04 -16.05
CA PRO A 49 -7.42 2.55 -14.71
C PRO A 49 -8.77 2.04 -14.20
N GLU A 50 -9.76 1.90 -15.08
CA GLU A 50 -11.11 1.43 -14.78
C GLU A 50 -11.14 -0.05 -14.33
N CYS A 51 -10.12 -0.84 -14.68
CA CYS A 51 -10.05 -2.27 -14.38
C CYS A 51 -9.05 -2.60 -13.24
N VAL A 52 -8.41 -1.60 -12.63
CA VAL A 52 -7.36 -1.83 -11.61
C VAL A 52 -7.89 -2.65 -10.42
N VAL A 53 -9.12 -2.39 -9.98
CA VAL A 53 -9.75 -3.15 -8.89
C VAL A 53 -9.99 -4.62 -9.26
N GLU A 54 -10.39 -4.90 -10.51
CA GLU A 54 -10.60 -6.27 -10.99
C GLU A 54 -9.30 -7.07 -11.00
N TYR A 55 -8.17 -6.41 -11.25
CA TYR A 55 -6.87 -7.07 -11.15
C TYR A 55 -6.49 -7.37 -9.70
N LEU A 56 -6.94 -6.58 -8.74
CA LEU A 56 -6.61 -6.80 -7.32
C LEU A 56 -7.54 -7.82 -6.65
N ILE A 57 -8.85 -7.74 -6.92
CA ILE A 57 -9.90 -8.47 -6.20
C ILE A 57 -10.49 -9.59 -7.07
N SER A 58 -10.59 -10.80 -6.53
CA SER A 58 -11.27 -11.93 -7.18
C SER A 58 -12.74 -12.08 -6.80
N GLY A 59 -13.13 -11.62 -5.61
CA GLY A 59 -14.49 -11.71 -5.10
C GLY A 59 -14.59 -11.45 -3.60
N ALA A 60 -15.75 -11.73 -3.02
CA ALA A 60 -16.02 -11.55 -1.61
C ALA A 60 -15.39 -12.65 -0.73
N GLY A 61 -14.90 -12.28 0.46
CA GLY A 61 -14.50 -13.24 1.48
C GLY A 61 -13.76 -12.59 2.65
N GLY A 62 -14.20 -12.88 3.87
CA GLY A 62 -13.58 -12.38 5.11
C GLY A 62 -12.32 -13.12 5.53
N ILE A 63 -11.64 -12.66 6.58
CA ILE A 63 -10.47 -13.35 7.15
C ILE A 63 -10.85 -14.73 7.67
N ASP A 64 -11.97 -14.85 8.40
CA ASP A 64 -12.54 -16.15 8.77
C ASP A 64 -13.25 -16.76 7.55
N PRO A 65 -12.88 -17.97 7.07
CA PRO A 65 -13.53 -18.59 5.91
C PRO A 65 -15.01 -18.87 6.10
N ASP A 66 -15.46 -19.01 7.36
CA ASP A 66 -16.85 -19.26 7.69
C ASP A 66 -17.69 -17.97 7.76
N THR A 67 -17.07 -16.78 7.71
CA THR A 67 -17.78 -15.50 7.65
C THR A 67 -18.29 -15.25 6.24
N GLU A 68 -19.62 -15.21 6.10
CA GLU A 68 -20.29 -14.76 4.89
C GLU A 68 -20.27 -13.22 4.81
N ILE A 69 -19.85 -12.69 3.65
CA ILE A 69 -19.91 -11.27 3.35
C ILE A 69 -21.24 -10.98 2.66
N ASP A 70 -21.96 -9.98 3.15
CA ASP A 70 -23.22 -9.52 2.57
C ASP A 70 -22.98 -8.89 1.19
N ASP A 71 -23.78 -9.28 0.19
CA ASP A 71 -23.61 -8.86 -1.21
C ASP A 71 -23.75 -7.33 -1.38
N ASP A 72 -24.71 -6.70 -0.69
CA ASP A 72 -24.92 -5.25 -0.76
C ASP A 72 -23.70 -4.51 -0.15
N THR A 73 -23.21 -4.99 1.00
CA THR A 73 -22.00 -4.46 1.66
C THR A 73 -20.76 -4.63 0.79
N TYR A 74 -20.63 -5.77 0.13
CA TYR A 74 -19.54 -6.03 -0.82
C TYR A 74 -19.58 -5.05 -1.99
N ASP A 75 -20.73 -4.89 -2.64
CA ASP A 75 -20.88 -4.03 -3.82
C ASP A 75 -20.57 -2.57 -3.48
N GLU A 76 -21.07 -2.05 -2.34
CA GLU A 76 -20.78 -0.69 -1.89
C GLU A 76 -19.29 -0.47 -1.62
N CYS A 77 -18.65 -1.41 -0.92
CA CYS A 77 -17.23 -1.33 -0.60
C CYS A 77 -16.34 -1.48 -1.86
N TYR A 78 -16.71 -2.38 -2.76
CA TYR A 78 -16.03 -2.61 -4.02
C TYR A 78 -16.09 -1.37 -4.93
N ASP A 79 -17.26 -0.71 -5.02
CA ASP A 79 -17.43 0.50 -5.82
C ASP A 79 -16.57 1.66 -5.30
N GLU A 80 -16.54 1.87 -3.97
CA GLU A 80 -15.66 2.89 -3.37
C GLU A 80 -14.19 2.55 -3.58
N LEU A 81 -13.80 1.28 -3.41
CA LEU A 81 -12.43 0.82 -3.68
C LEU A 81 -12.07 1.05 -5.14
N SER A 82 -12.94 0.71 -6.07
CA SER A 82 -12.77 0.92 -7.51
C SER A 82 -12.46 2.38 -7.82
N SER A 83 -13.28 3.29 -7.29
CA SER A 83 -13.10 4.74 -7.43
C SER A 83 -11.75 5.22 -6.86
N VAL A 84 -11.38 4.75 -5.66
CA VAL A 84 -10.10 5.10 -5.02
C VAL A 84 -8.91 4.62 -5.86
N LEU A 85 -8.92 3.38 -6.33
CA LEU A 85 -7.81 2.78 -7.09
C LEU A 85 -7.68 3.37 -8.49
N GLN A 86 -8.79 3.62 -9.18
CA GLN A 86 -8.78 4.31 -10.48
C GLN A 86 -8.13 5.70 -10.34
N ASN A 87 -8.52 6.45 -9.30
CA ASN A 87 -7.96 7.77 -9.01
C ASN A 87 -6.46 7.69 -8.66
N ALA A 88 -6.07 6.73 -7.82
CA ALA A 88 -4.68 6.53 -7.42
C ALA A 88 -3.80 6.15 -8.62
N TYR A 89 -4.22 5.21 -9.45
CA TYR A 89 -3.50 4.81 -10.65
C TYR A 89 -3.38 5.94 -11.66
N THR A 90 -4.42 6.77 -11.79
CA THR A 90 -4.39 7.94 -12.70
C THR A 90 -3.42 9.03 -12.22
N GLN A 91 -3.39 9.31 -10.91
CA GLN A 91 -2.74 10.51 -10.38
C GLN A 91 -1.38 10.26 -9.72
N SER A 92 -1.13 9.05 -9.19
CA SER A 92 0.08 8.73 -8.44
C SER A 92 1.04 7.84 -9.22
N GLU A 93 2.20 8.39 -9.57
CA GLU A 93 3.33 7.62 -10.14
C GLU A 93 3.78 6.52 -9.18
N THR A 94 3.80 6.83 -7.89
CA THR A 94 4.18 5.86 -6.85
C THR A 94 3.20 4.70 -6.79
N PHE A 95 1.89 4.95 -6.79
CA PHE A 95 0.89 3.89 -6.83
C PHE A 95 1.01 3.04 -8.11
N ARG A 96 1.19 3.66 -9.27
CA ARG A 96 1.37 2.91 -10.54
C ARG A 96 2.54 1.94 -10.47
N ARG A 97 3.67 2.34 -9.87
CA ARG A 97 4.83 1.44 -9.69
C ARG A 97 4.48 0.21 -8.88
N LEU A 98 3.81 0.39 -7.74
CA LEU A 98 3.41 -0.71 -6.87
C LEU A 98 2.43 -1.63 -7.59
N MET A 99 1.38 -1.08 -8.20
CA MET A 99 0.35 -1.84 -8.90
C MET A 99 0.92 -2.61 -10.10
N ASN A 100 1.74 -1.96 -10.94
CA ASN A 100 2.37 -2.59 -12.11
C ASN A 100 3.28 -3.75 -11.67
N TYR A 101 4.08 -3.54 -10.63
CA TYR A 101 4.97 -4.57 -10.11
C TYR A 101 4.17 -5.76 -9.53
N ALA A 102 3.16 -5.50 -8.71
CA ALA A 102 2.30 -6.54 -8.16
C ALA A 102 1.56 -7.33 -9.26
N TYR A 103 1.09 -6.66 -10.30
CA TYR A 103 0.46 -7.31 -11.46
C TYR A 103 1.40 -8.28 -12.17
N GLU A 104 2.61 -7.83 -12.49
CA GLU A 104 3.61 -8.69 -13.16
C GLU A 104 4.04 -9.88 -12.29
N LYS A 105 4.03 -9.74 -10.97
CA LYS A 105 4.45 -10.80 -10.04
C LYS A 105 3.35 -11.80 -9.74
N GLU A 106 2.13 -11.33 -9.50
CA GLU A 106 1.06 -12.14 -8.92
C GLU A 106 -0.28 -11.87 -9.60
N LEU A 107 -0.74 -10.61 -9.68
CA LEU A 107 -2.16 -10.30 -9.92
C LEU A 107 -2.65 -10.56 -11.37
N HIS A 108 -1.74 -10.81 -12.32
CA HIS A 108 -2.11 -11.30 -13.64
C HIS A 108 -2.73 -12.71 -13.60
N ASP A 109 -2.42 -13.50 -12.58
CA ASP A 109 -3.07 -14.78 -12.28
C ASP A 109 -4.29 -14.54 -11.37
N VAL A 110 -5.47 -14.93 -11.84
CA VAL A 110 -6.75 -14.73 -11.14
C VAL A 110 -6.75 -15.44 -9.78
N GLU A 111 -6.10 -16.60 -9.68
CA GLU A 111 -6.01 -17.38 -8.43
C GLU A 111 -5.07 -16.75 -7.39
N GLN A 112 -4.28 -15.75 -7.79
CA GLN A 112 -3.38 -15.01 -6.90
C GLN A 112 -3.94 -13.65 -6.47
N ARG A 113 -5.16 -13.31 -6.88
CA ARG A 113 -5.85 -12.09 -6.45
C ARG A 113 -6.34 -12.22 -5.01
N TRP A 114 -6.72 -11.08 -4.44
CA TRP A 114 -7.19 -10.97 -3.07
C TRP A 114 -8.71 -11.10 -2.99
N LEU A 115 -9.21 -11.67 -1.89
CA LEU A 115 -10.62 -11.57 -1.51
C LEU A 115 -10.85 -10.23 -0.80
N LEU A 116 -12.04 -9.66 -0.97
CA LEU A 116 -12.48 -8.47 -0.25
C LEU A 116 -13.39 -8.87 0.92
N GLY A 117 -12.89 -8.66 2.13
CA GLY A 117 -13.65 -8.77 3.37
C GLY A 117 -14.39 -7.48 3.67
N ALA A 118 -15.44 -7.20 2.90
CA ALA A 118 -16.22 -5.96 3.04
C ALA A 118 -17.01 -5.93 4.35
N GLY A 119 -16.99 -4.80 5.05
CA GLY A 119 -17.66 -4.62 6.34
C GLY A 119 -16.86 -5.17 7.53
N GLU A 120 -15.72 -5.82 7.30
CA GLU A 120 -14.81 -6.23 8.37
C GLU A 120 -13.87 -5.07 8.78
N ALA A 121 -13.25 -5.19 9.95
CA ALA A 121 -12.24 -4.22 10.40
C ALA A 121 -11.05 -4.18 9.43
N PHE A 122 -10.47 -2.98 9.25
CA PHE A 122 -9.33 -2.79 8.34
C PHE A 122 -8.16 -3.72 8.71
N GLU A 123 -7.83 -4.64 7.81
CA GLU A 123 -6.71 -5.57 7.97
C GLU A 123 -6.35 -6.22 6.63
N THR A 124 -5.06 -6.46 6.40
CA THR A 124 -4.57 -7.19 5.22
C THR A 124 -3.69 -8.37 5.63
N THR A 125 -3.94 -9.52 5.00
CA THR A 125 -3.24 -10.78 5.30
C THR A 125 -1.81 -10.82 4.72
N VAL A 126 -0.84 -10.19 5.39
CA VAL A 126 0.58 -10.18 4.97
C VAL A 126 1.53 -10.98 5.87
N THR A 127 1.07 -11.43 7.05
CA THR A 127 1.91 -12.16 8.01
C THR A 127 1.60 -13.66 8.02
N GLN A 128 2.54 -14.47 8.51
CA GLN A 128 2.30 -15.90 8.70
C GLN A 128 1.18 -16.18 9.71
N GLU A 129 0.95 -15.29 10.67
CA GLU A 129 -0.16 -15.41 11.62
C GLU A 129 -1.48 -15.14 10.92
N HIS A 130 -1.56 -14.13 10.06
CA HIS A 130 -2.75 -13.84 9.25
C HIS A 130 -3.09 -15.03 8.35
N PHE A 131 -2.10 -15.60 7.64
CA PHE A 131 -2.33 -16.77 6.80
C PHE A 131 -2.77 -18.03 7.57
N LYS A 132 -2.47 -18.15 8.86
CA LYS A 132 -3.01 -19.25 9.66
C LYS A 132 -4.48 -19.03 9.98
N LEU A 133 -4.87 -17.79 10.26
CA LEU A 133 -6.26 -17.42 10.55
C LEU A 133 -7.13 -17.52 9.29
N SER A 134 -6.60 -17.14 8.14
CA SER A 134 -7.33 -17.15 6.86
C SER A 134 -7.28 -18.47 6.10
N GLU A 135 -6.72 -19.53 6.69
CA GLU A 135 -6.46 -20.81 6.02
C GLU A 135 -5.63 -20.66 4.73
N GLY A 136 -4.70 -19.70 4.72
CA GLY A 136 -3.81 -19.40 3.61
C GLY A 136 -4.42 -18.49 2.54
N ARG A 137 -5.65 -18.00 2.74
CA ARG A 137 -6.31 -17.07 1.80
C ARG A 137 -5.72 -15.66 1.91
N LYS A 138 -5.59 -15.01 0.77
CA LYS A 138 -5.24 -13.59 0.64
C LYS A 138 -6.51 -12.76 0.73
N VAL A 139 -6.66 -12.03 1.83
CA VAL A 139 -7.82 -11.17 2.14
C VAL A 139 -7.34 -9.74 2.44
N ILE A 140 -8.08 -8.77 1.88
CA ILE A 140 -8.03 -7.34 2.23
C ILE A 140 -9.40 -7.00 2.84
N CYS A 141 -9.42 -6.60 4.11
CA CYS A 141 -10.64 -6.21 4.82
C CYS A 141 -10.77 -4.69 4.82
N LEU A 142 -11.94 -4.20 4.42
CA LEU A 142 -12.26 -2.78 4.30
C LEU A 142 -13.70 -2.56 4.77
N ASN A 143 -13.99 -1.39 5.32
CA ASN A 143 -15.35 -0.99 5.69
C ASN A 143 -15.60 0.48 5.36
N LEU A 144 -16.88 0.86 5.35
CA LEU A 144 -17.35 2.24 5.15
C LEU A 144 -17.95 2.82 6.45
N ASP A 145 -17.71 2.17 7.59
CA ASP A 145 -18.31 2.47 8.90
C ASP A 145 -17.68 3.70 9.59
N ASP A 146 -17.31 4.72 8.82
CA ASP A 146 -16.80 6.00 9.34
C ASP A 146 -17.86 6.77 10.17
N SER A 147 -19.09 6.24 10.29
CA SER A 147 -20.24 6.89 10.95
C SER A 147 -20.73 6.28 12.27
N ASP A 148 -20.18 5.16 12.75
CA ASP A 148 -20.64 4.57 14.02
C ASP A 148 -19.84 5.11 15.23
N ASP A 149 -20.53 5.95 16.00
CA ASP A 149 -20.12 6.95 17.02
C ASP A 149 -19.18 6.51 18.17
N SER A 150 -18.54 5.33 18.15
CA SER A 150 -17.83 4.82 19.34
C SER A 150 -16.30 4.80 19.29
N TYR A 151 -15.64 4.74 18.12
CA TYR A 151 -14.17 4.73 18.04
C TYR A 151 -13.65 5.32 16.73
N THR A 152 -13.66 6.65 16.62
CA THR A 152 -12.94 7.31 15.52
C THR A 152 -11.44 7.09 15.67
N GLU A 153 -10.84 6.34 14.74
CA GLU A 153 -9.39 6.15 14.72
C GLU A 153 -8.69 7.43 14.27
N HIS A 154 -7.50 7.65 14.80
CA HIS A 154 -6.73 8.84 14.50
C HIS A 154 -5.26 8.51 14.24
N TYR A 155 -4.58 9.40 13.54
CA TYR A 155 -3.12 9.37 13.39
C TYR A 155 -2.48 10.69 13.79
N GLU A 156 -1.18 10.62 14.08
CA GLU A 156 -0.36 11.78 14.40
C GLU A 156 0.19 12.43 13.13
N SER A 157 0.06 13.75 13.05
CA SER A 157 0.63 14.58 11.98
C SER A 157 1.38 15.77 12.58
N ASN A 158 2.10 16.53 11.75
CA ASN A 158 2.72 17.79 12.20
C ASN A 158 1.70 18.87 12.56
N GLU A 159 0.43 18.71 12.16
CA GLU A 159 -0.69 19.61 12.48
C GLU A 159 -1.50 19.11 13.69
N GLY A 160 -1.01 18.08 14.38
CA GLY A 160 -1.69 17.41 15.49
C GLY A 160 -2.48 16.19 15.04
N ARG A 161 -3.34 15.71 15.95
CA ARG A 161 -4.12 14.49 15.77
C ARG A 161 -5.19 14.65 14.67
N GLN A 162 -5.19 13.74 13.70
CA GLN A 162 -6.09 13.75 12.55
C GLN A 162 -6.97 12.51 12.55
N LEU A 163 -8.17 12.60 11.98
CA LEU A 163 -9.02 11.44 11.72
C LEU A 163 -8.52 10.67 10.49
N PHE A 164 -8.62 9.35 10.53
CA PHE A 164 -8.56 8.57 9.30
C PHE A 164 -9.81 8.86 8.46
N ASP A 165 -9.62 8.96 7.16
CA ASP A 165 -10.68 9.01 6.16
C ASP A 165 -10.61 7.75 5.29
N THR A 166 -11.73 7.35 4.72
CA THR A 166 -11.89 6.15 3.88
C THR A 166 -10.75 5.99 2.88
N LYS A 167 -10.39 7.07 2.17
CA LYS A 167 -9.34 7.03 1.13
C LYS A 167 -7.97 6.68 1.70
N ARG A 168 -7.58 7.25 2.85
CA ARG A 168 -6.32 6.91 3.49
C ARG A 168 -6.32 5.46 3.95
N SER A 169 -7.40 5.00 4.57
CA SER A 169 -7.53 3.63 5.07
C SER A 169 -7.45 2.62 3.92
N PHE A 170 -8.14 2.88 2.81
CA PHE A 170 -8.14 2.02 1.63
C PHE A 170 -6.76 1.94 0.99
N ILE A 171 -6.10 3.09 0.77
CA ILE A 171 -4.74 3.11 0.21
C ILE A 171 -3.76 2.39 1.14
N HIS A 172 -3.92 2.50 2.46
CA HIS A 172 -3.04 1.85 3.43
C HIS A 172 -3.07 0.32 3.30
N GLU A 173 -4.28 -0.27 3.34
CA GLU A 173 -4.47 -1.71 3.19
C GLU A 173 -4.07 -2.21 1.81
N VAL A 174 -4.34 -1.44 0.76
CA VAL A 174 -3.91 -1.81 -0.60
C VAL A 174 -2.39 -1.76 -0.72
N VAL A 175 -1.69 -0.84 -0.07
CA VAL A 175 -0.22 -0.84 -0.07
C VAL A 175 0.33 -2.07 0.64
N HIS A 176 -0.31 -2.57 1.71
CA HIS A 176 0.04 -3.88 2.27
C HIS A 176 -0.07 -4.98 1.22
N ALA A 177 -1.21 -5.06 0.53
CA ALA A 177 -1.48 -6.11 -0.46
C ALA A 177 -0.51 -6.07 -1.66
N LEU A 178 -0.15 -4.87 -2.14
CA LEU A 178 0.73 -4.71 -3.30
C LEU A 178 2.21 -4.95 -2.99
N THR A 179 2.62 -4.80 -1.73
CA THR A 179 4.05 -4.85 -1.35
C THR A 179 4.41 -6.04 -0.47
N HIS A 180 3.42 -6.69 0.15
CA HIS A 180 3.59 -7.69 1.23
C HIS A 180 4.43 -7.18 2.41
N LEU A 181 4.61 -5.86 2.55
CA LEU A 181 5.33 -5.24 3.66
C LEU A 181 4.39 -5.06 4.85
N GLN A 182 4.96 -5.11 6.06
CA GLN A 182 4.28 -4.72 7.30
C GLN A 182 4.61 -3.27 7.64
N ASP A 183 3.82 -2.65 8.51
CA ASP A 183 4.14 -1.32 9.05
C ASP A 183 5.39 -1.33 9.91
N LYS A 184 5.61 -2.41 10.67
CA LYS A 184 6.69 -2.44 11.64
C LYS A 184 8.04 -2.50 10.93
N GLU A 185 8.83 -1.45 11.11
CA GLU A 185 10.23 -1.40 10.70
C GLU A 185 11.10 -1.02 11.91
N GLU A 186 12.18 -1.78 12.13
CA GLU A 186 13.05 -1.57 13.28
C GLU A 186 13.71 -0.17 13.22
N ASN A 187 13.61 0.58 14.33
CA ASN A 187 14.16 1.94 14.46
C ASN A 187 13.57 2.97 13.47
N HIS A 188 12.38 2.72 12.91
CA HIS A 188 11.70 3.64 12.01
C HIS A 188 10.30 3.99 12.53
N PRO A 189 9.96 5.29 12.67
CA PRO A 189 8.72 5.72 13.36
C PRO A 189 7.43 5.45 12.56
N ARG A 190 7.52 5.36 11.24
CA ARG A 190 6.36 5.26 10.34
C ARG A 190 6.17 3.86 9.75
N GLY A 191 7.27 3.21 9.38
CA GLY A 191 7.23 2.03 8.51
C GLY A 191 7.14 2.36 7.01
N PRO A 192 7.34 1.36 6.15
CA PRO A 192 7.29 1.54 4.69
C PRO A 192 5.88 1.83 4.17
N VAL A 193 4.86 1.15 4.71
CA VAL A 193 3.48 1.24 4.23
C VAL A 193 2.89 2.63 4.49
N VAL A 194 3.12 3.18 5.69
CA VAL A 194 2.75 4.56 6.01
C VAL A 194 3.44 5.57 5.10
N GLU A 195 4.74 5.40 4.81
CA GLU A 195 5.45 6.33 3.91
C GLU A 195 4.91 6.27 2.47
N TYR A 196 4.68 5.07 1.93
CA TYR A 196 4.03 4.93 0.63
C TYR A 196 2.64 5.57 0.62
N THR A 197 1.83 5.32 1.64
CA THR A 197 0.49 5.91 1.78
C THR A 197 0.56 7.45 1.75
N ASN A 198 1.49 8.05 2.50
CA ASN A 198 1.68 9.50 2.51
C ASN A 198 2.06 10.07 1.13
N ILE A 199 2.99 9.40 0.42
CA ILE A 199 3.42 9.82 -0.92
C ILE A 199 2.26 9.74 -1.91
N ILE A 200 1.56 8.59 -1.94
CA ILE A 200 0.43 8.35 -2.84
C ILE A 200 -0.67 9.38 -2.63
N LEU A 201 -1.09 9.60 -1.38
CA LEU A 201 -2.11 10.61 -1.07
C LEU A 201 -1.66 12.02 -1.46
N LYS A 202 -0.37 12.36 -1.28
CA LYS A 202 0.15 13.66 -1.70
C LYS A 202 0.12 13.84 -3.22
N GLU A 203 0.52 12.82 -3.97
CA GLU A 203 0.47 12.80 -5.44
C GLU A 203 -0.97 12.90 -5.97
N MET A 204 -1.95 12.32 -5.25
CA MET A 204 -3.39 12.46 -5.53
C MET A 204 -3.97 13.82 -5.12
N GLY A 205 -3.16 14.75 -4.60
CA GLY A 205 -3.63 16.06 -4.14
C GLY A 205 -4.51 16.01 -2.89
N HIS A 206 -4.41 14.94 -2.08
CA HIS A 206 -5.19 14.79 -0.87
C HIS A 206 -4.84 15.88 0.16
N PRO A 207 -5.83 16.52 0.81
CA PRO A 207 -5.57 17.64 1.72
C PRO A 207 -5.06 17.20 3.10
N SER A 208 -5.27 15.94 3.50
CA SER A 208 -4.90 15.49 4.85
C SER A 208 -3.38 15.44 5.04
N PRO A 209 -2.85 15.90 6.18
CA PRO A 209 -1.40 15.99 6.38
C PRO A 209 -0.77 14.58 6.48
N PRO A 210 0.53 14.43 6.21
CA PRO A 210 1.21 13.14 6.32
C PRO A 210 1.17 12.55 7.74
N ARG A 211 1.04 11.23 7.83
CA ARG A 211 1.15 10.48 9.09
C ARG A 211 2.61 10.36 9.50
N MET A 212 2.93 10.84 10.69
CA MET A 212 4.32 10.98 11.16
C MET A 212 4.81 9.81 12.01
N VAL A 213 3.88 9.07 12.64
CA VAL A 213 4.18 7.85 13.41
C VAL A 213 3.09 6.81 13.19
N TYR A 214 3.47 5.53 13.21
CA TYR A 214 2.52 4.41 13.12
C TYR A 214 1.84 4.16 14.47
N ILE A 215 2.62 3.87 15.52
CA ILE A 215 2.08 3.65 16.87
C ILE A 215 2.19 4.94 17.68
N PHE A 216 1.10 5.31 18.35
CA PHE A 216 1.17 6.31 19.43
C PHE A 216 2.10 5.78 20.52
N ASN A 217 3.16 6.51 20.84
CA ASN A 217 3.81 6.32 22.14
C ASN A 217 2.77 6.68 23.21
N LYS A 218 2.10 5.65 23.75
CA LYS A 218 1.29 5.78 24.98
C LYS A 218 2.20 5.96 26.19
#